data_AF-A0A6C2YWF5-F1
#
_entry.id   AF-A0A6C2YWF5-F1
#
_cell.length_a   1.000
_cell.length_b   1.000
_cell.length_c   1.000
_cell.angle_alpha   90.00
_cell.angle_beta   90.00
_cell.angle_gamma   90.00
#
_symmetry.space_group_name_H-M   'P 1'
#
loop_
_entity.id
_entity.type
_entity.pdbx_description
1 polymer ?
#
loop_
_entity_poly.entity_id
_entity_poly.type
_entity_poly.pdbx_seq_one_letter_code
_entity_poly.pdbx_strand_id
1 'polypeptide(L)'
;MRSRHASPLQISLLEDRTTPAVTASLSGSILNILGSVTTPGDIITIEHQGAGTFEVSDGATSVGTFAKVTTVRFTTSGENDTVLLDLGGGYTGQVVGNLGTGDNALTINNGTLTGNITVISGNGNDSLNLDSNIKGVAVFNLGNGDNTFAHKVGLNITGTLALYGGSGNDTIVSNGLTTTSRLVVAFGNGENTIALENTTVNGTLGIGGGLGTDSVLLDNVTVAGDTSIQLVGGSDDTALIAKSQLLGNLTTVAVNDLTLGGASSVAKSFLIYGGNTRNDVTINGDVTLDVRFSLPMMAGNLIGNSNINVGANSVIGRDFAVSGTLISQFGTNVLINSGAKINRDFLYTGTNSDDVVEVSGAVTRNLGVATRGGNDTVIIADNATALIGRATFDLGTGDDFLEFNRDIVGTSLRLSINAGDGSDIVSLGATASIGGLTNILLGAGNDTLILASDHTGQLTVDGGAGSDTVIFEATATITGMNVNLGAGDDLAIDNGAVFGGTTKILNGGSGIDTANALGFLTVTKVGIEIFV
;
A
#
# COMPACT_ATOMS: atom_id res chain seq x y z
N MET A 1 25.87 96.24 0.51
CA MET A 1 24.96 95.08 0.41
C MET A 1 25.52 93.96 1.27
N ARG A 2 24.83 93.56 2.36
CA ARG A 2 25.25 92.44 3.20
C ARG A 2 24.78 91.14 2.56
N SER A 3 25.70 90.35 2.01
CA SER A 3 25.44 88.99 1.54
C SER A 3 25.11 88.10 2.75
N ARG A 4 23.87 87.61 2.83
CA ARG A 4 23.49 86.58 3.80
C ARG A 4 23.92 85.24 3.20
N HIS A 5 25.00 84.66 3.72
CA HIS A 5 25.33 83.26 3.45
C HIS A 5 24.23 82.38 4.07
N ALA A 6 23.54 81.62 3.22
CA ALA A 6 22.64 80.57 3.67
C ALA A 6 23.48 79.49 4.37
N SER A 7 23.13 79.17 5.63
CA SER A 7 23.71 78.04 6.33
C SER A 7 23.43 76.76 5.52
N PRO A 8 24.44 75.92 5.26
CA PRO A 8 24.23 74.66 4.56
C PRO A 8 23.29 73.78 5.38
N LEU A 9 22.30 73.18 4.72
CA LEU A 9 21.45 72.14 5.29
C LEU A 9 22.36 70.99 5.76
N GLN A 10 22.41 70.77 7.07
CA GLN A 10 23.02 69.57 7.63
C GLN A 10 21.97 68.46 7.60
N ILE A 11 22.15 67.49 6.70
CA ILE A 11 21.46 66.22 6.79
C ILE A 11 22.23 65.39 7.82
N SER A 12 21.73 65.35 9.05
CA SER A 12 22.13 64.34 10.01
C SER A 12 21.56 63.00 9.55
N LEU A 13 22.35 61.92 9.58
CA LEU A 13 21.76 60.58 9.50
C LEU A 13 20.70 60.49 10.59
N LEU A 14 19.43 60.28 10.18
CA LEU A 14 18.40 59.84 11.08
C LEU A 14 18.97 58.56 11.69
N GLU A 15 19.21 58.60 13.01
CA GLU A 15 19.67 57.48 13.84
C GLU A 15 19.25 56.15 13.22
N ASP A 16 20.23 55.28 12.99
CA ASP A 16 20.04 53.92 12.51
C ASP A 16 19.24 53.15 13.57
N ARG A 17 17.95 53.46 13.62
CA ARG A 17 16.95 52.79 14.41
C ARG A 17 16.70 51.51 13.65
N THR A 18 17.56 50.52 13.91
CA THR A 18 17.18 49.13 13.73
C THR A 18 15.80 48.97 14.36
N THR A 19 14.81 48.88 13.49
CA THR A 19 13.39 48.80 13.80
C THR A 19 12.94 47.40 13.36
N PRO A 20 12.20 46.63 14.16
CA PRO A 20 12.06 46.66 15.61
C PRO A 20 12.70 45.42 16.28
N ALA A 21 13.39 45.66 17.40
CA ALA A 21 13.52 44.68 18.48
C ALA A 21 12.15 44.07 18.81
N VAL A 22 12.11 42.86 19.36
CA VAL A 22 10.87 42.19 19.79
C VAL A 22 9.97 43.16 20.57
N THR A 23 8.72 43.29 20.12
CA THR A 23 7.69 44.08 20.79
C THR A 23 6.59 43.17 21.31
N ALA A 24 6.01 43.52 22.46
CA ALA A 24 4.89 42.80 23.04
C ALA A 24 3.82 43.78 23.54
N SER A 25 2.54 43.47 23.27
CA SER A 25 1.41 44.30 23.66
C SER A 25 0.16 43.46 23.97
N LEU A 26 -0.65 43.92 24.92
CA LEU A 26 -1.91 43.27 25.28
C LEU A 26 -3.10 44.03 24.69
N SER A 27 -3.87 43.36 23.82
CA SER A 27 -5.13 43.89 23.27
C SER A 27 -6.30 43.02 23.75
N GLY A 28 -7.05 43.52 24.72
CA GLY A 28 -8.02 42.72 25.46
C GLY A 28 -7.32 41.61 26.26
N SER A 29 -7.61 40.35 25.94
CA SER A 29 -6.95 39.17 26.52
C SER A 29 -5.98 38.48 25.54
N ILE A 30 -5.60 39.16 24.47
CA ILE A 30 -4.68 38.64 23.45
C ILE A 30 -3.33 39.34 23.61
N LEU A 31 -2.31 38.57 24.01
CA LEU A 31 -0.91 39.01 23.99
C LEU A 31 -0.40 38.91 22.55
N ASN A 32 -0.06 40.03 21.93
CA ASN A 32 0.51 40.09 20.59
C ASN A 32 2.01 40.39 20.70
N ILE A 33 2.83 39.53 20.12
CA ILE A 33 4.29 39.63 20.07
C ILE A 33 4.71 39.74 18.60
N LEU A 34 5.51 40.74 18.25
CA LEU A 34 5.90 41.07 16.89
C LEU A 34 7.38 41.45 16.83
N GLY A 35 8.11 40.99 15.82
CA GLY A 35 9.50 41.41 15.55
C GLY A 35 10.47 40.25 15.37
N SER A 36 11.75 40.58 15.19
CA SER A 36 12.87 39.62 15.14
C SER A 36 13.71 39.69 16.41
N VAL A 37 14.55 38.68 16.62
CA VAL A 37 15.63 38.78 17.62
C VAL A 37 16.54 39.97 17.32
N THR A 38 16.95 40.70 18.36
CA THR A 38 17.82 41.88 18.19
C THR A 38 19.26 41.48 17.87
N THR A 39 19.73 40.38 18.46
CA THR A 39 21.06 39.81 18.19
C THR A 39 20.88 38.46 17.49
N PRO A 40 21.56 38.20 16.35
CA PRO A 40 21.54 36.88 15.73
C PRO A 40 21.91 35.78 16.73
N GLY A 41 21.02 34.80 16.90
CA GLY A 41 21.17 33.68 17.85
C GLY A 41 20.56 33.89 19.23
N ASP A 42 20.02 35.09 19.54
CA ASP A 42 19.16 35.25 20.72
C ASP A 42 17.85 34.44 20.57
N ILE A 43 17.14 34.26 21.68
CA ILE A 43 15.87 33.52 21.73
C ILE A 43 14.77 34.45 22.22
N ILE A 44 13.67 34.50 21.49
CA ILE A 44 12.43 35.13 21.95
C ILE A 44 11.76 34.19 22.95
N THR A 45 11.82 34.51 24.24
CA THR A 45 11.22 33.68 25.29
C THR A 45 9.86 34.24 25.70
N ILE A 46 8.87 33.36 25.77
CA ILE A 46 7.49 33.64 26.19
C ILE A 46 7.18 32.70 27.35
N GLU A 47 7.30 33.18 28.58
CA GLU A 47 7.23 32.35 29.79
C GLU A 47 5.93 32.58 30.55
N HIS A 48 5.14 31.52 30.73
CA HIS A 48 3.94 31.57 31.56
C HIS A 48 4.28 31.50 33.05
N GLN A 49 3.99 32.57 33.78
CA GLN A 49 4.23 32.71 35.23
C GLN A 49 3.02 32.26 36.08
N GLY A 50 1.99 31.68 35.46
CA GLY A 50 0.76 31.26 36.13
C GLY A 50 -0.37 32.31 36.06
N ALA A 51 -1.60 31.84 36.32
CA ALA A 51 -2.83 32.64 36.27
C ALA A 51 -3.03 33.46 34.97
N GLY A 52 -2.52 32.95 33.83
CA GLY A 52 -2.57 33.65 32.54
C GLY A 52 -1.65 34.87 32.49
N THR A 53 -0.57 34.89 33.28
CA THR A 53 0.47 35.92 33.25
C THR A 53 1.66 35.42 32.45
N PHE A 54 2.18 36.23 31.54
CA PHE A 54 3.33 35.91 30.70
C PHE A 54 4.42 36.97 30.83
N GLU A 55 5.67 36.54 30.92
CA GLU A 55 6.85 37.36 30.69
C GLU A 55 7.36 37.12 29.28
N VAL A 56 7.73 38.19 28.57
CA VAL A 56 8.33 38.12 27.24
C VAL A 56 9.73 38.73 27.31
N SER A 57 10.73 38.04 26.76
CA SER A 57 12.11 38.54 26.64
C SER A 57 12.70 38.28 25.25
N ASP A 58 13.68 39.10 24.89
CA ASP A 58 14.56 38.94 23.71
C ASP A 58 15.99 38.74 24.22
N GLY A 59 16.47 37.50 24.14
CA GLY A 59 17.68 37.07 24.85
C GLY A 59 17.54 37.34 26.36
N ALA A 60 18.48 38.09 26.93
CA ALA A 60 18.46 38.50 28.34
C ALA A 60 17.61 39.76 28.63
N THR A 61 17.05 40.41 27.61
CA THR A 61 16.35 41.69 27.75
C THR A 61 14.85 41.45 27.93
N SER A 62 14.28 41.84 29.07
CA SER A 62 12.83 41.77 29.30
C SER A 62 12.09 42.79 28.42
N VAL A 63 11.11 42.32 27.65
CA VAL A 63 10.21 43.13 26.81
C VAL A 63 8.99 43.57 27.62
N GLY A 64 8.49 42.71 28.51
CA GLY A 64 7.43 43.07 29.45
C GLY A 64 6.70 41.90 30.09
N THR A 65 5.83 42.21 31.06
CA THR A 65 4.97 41.25 31.75
C THR A 65 3.49 41.58 31.52
N PHE A 66 2.70 40.57 31.14
CA PHE A 66 1.32 40.72 30.69
C PHE A 66 0.40 39.75 31.43
N ALA A 67 -0.62 40.25 32.14
CA ALA A 67 -1.56 39.43 32.90
C ALA A 67 -2.89 39.23 32.16
N LYS A 68 -3.68 38.22 32.58
CA LYS A 68 -5.02 37.90 32.05
C LYS A 68 -5.02 37.56 30.55
N VAL A 69 -3.95 36.93 30.09
CA VAL A 69 -3.80 36.43 28.72
C VAL A 69 -4.61 35.14 28.57
N THR A 70 -5.49 35.13 27.57
CA THR A 70 -6.24 33.93 27.15
C THR A 70 -5.80 33.44 25.77
N THR A 71 -5.08 34.29 25.02
CA THR A 71 -4.49 33.94 23.72
C THR A 71 -3.09 34.53 23.64
N VAL A 72 -2.10 33.69 23.37
CA VAL A 72 -0.76 34.12 22.98
C VAL A 72 -0.71 34.13 21.46
N ARG A 73 -0.38 35.28 20.87
CA ARG A 73 -0.14 35.42 19.43
C ARG A 73 1.26 35.96 19.21
N PHE A 74 2.06 35.27 18.41
CA PHE A 74 3.36 35.77 17.96
C PHE A 74 3.46 35.74 16.44
N THR A 75 4.15 36.74 15.89
CA THR A 75 4.51 36.80 14.47
C THR A 75 5.95 37.29 14.38
N THR A 76 6.85 36.43 13.94
CA THR A 76 8.26 36.78 13.78
C THR A 76 8.51 37.38 12.39
N SER A 77 9.78 37.58 12.04
CA SER A 77 10.18 38.41 10.90
C SER A 77 10.41 37.60 9.61
N GLY A 78 11.20 38.14 8.69
CA GLY A 78 11.68 37.37 7.54
C GLY A 78 13.09 36.78 7.73
N GLU A 79 13.69 37.00 8.89
CA GLU A 79 15.01 36.50 9.30
C GLU A 79 14.87 35.16 10.06
N ASN A 80 16.01 34.52 10.34
CA ASN A 80 16.03 33.29 11.14
C ASN A 80 15.72 33.61 12.61
N ASP A 81 14.52 33.26 13.08
CA ASP A 81 14.07 33.52 14.44
C ASP A 81 13.97 32.22 15.28
N THR A 82 14.37 32.29 16.56
CA THR A 82 14.17 31.20 17.54
C THR A 82 13.20 31.65 18.62
N VAL A 83 12.11 30.90 18.79
CA VAL A 83 11.04 31.17 19.77
C VAL A 83 10.94 30.02 20.78
N LEU A 84 10.93 30.37 22.07
CA LEU A 84 10.67 29.47 23.18
C LEU A 84 9.36 29.87 23.87
N LEU A 85 8.35 29.00 23.83
CA LEU A 85 7.11 29.15 24.61
C LEU A 85 7.12 28.18 25.79
N ASP A 86 7.35 28.71 26.98
CA ASP A 86 7.29 27.96 28.24
C ASP A 86 5.91 28.09 28.88
N LEU A 87 5.23 26.96 29.11
CA LEU A 87 3.87 26.92 29.66
C LEU A 87 3.80 26.94 31.19
N GLY A 88 4.93 26.97 31.91
CA GLY A 88 4.98 27.15 33.37
C GLY A 88 4.23 26.08 34.16
N GLY A 89 4.20 24.85 33.67
CA GLY A 89 3.42 23.72 34.20
C GLY A 89 2.02 23.57 33.58
N GLY A 90 1.46 24.61 32.96
CA GLY A 90 0.25 24.51 32.15
C GLY A 90 -0.47 25.83 31.90
N TYR A 91 -1.15 25.91 30.75
CA TYR A 91 -1.85 27.09 30.28
C TYR A 91 -3.25 26.75 29.76
N THR A 92 -4.26 27.52 30.20
CA THR A 92 -5.65 27.39 29.75
C THR A 92 -5.97 28.55 28.81
N GLY A 93 -5.53 28.43 27.57
CA GLY A 93 -5.75 29.43 26.54
C GLY A 93 -5.38 28.90 25.16
N GLN A 94 -5.30 29.80 24.19
CA GLN A 94 -4.94 29.48 22.80
C GLN A 94 -3.55 30.00 22.48
N VAL A 95 -2.87 29.33 21.55
CA VAL A 95 -1.58 29.75 21.00
C VAL A 95 -1.71 29.86 19.48
N VAL A 96 -1.33 31.01 18.93
CA VAL A 96 -1.30 31.25 17.47
C VAL A 96 0.07 31.81 17.09
N GLY A 97 0.85 31.03 16.34
CA GLY A 97 2.18 31.41 15.89
C GLY A 97 2.24 31.62 14.38
N ASN A 98 3.01 32.61 13.95
CA ASN A 98 3.48 32.74 12.58
C ASN A 98 5.00 32.98 12.62
N LEU A 99 5.80 32.07 12.06
CA LEU A 99 7.27 32.22 12.06
C LEU A 99 7.81 33.01 10.86
N GLY A 100 6.94 33.43 9.93
CA GLY A 100 7.33 34.34 8.86
C GLY A 100 8.14 33.68 7.74
N THR A 101 9.34 34.18 7.45
CA THR A 101 10.27 33.53 6.52
C THR A 101 11.63 33.34 7.20
N GLY A 102 12.58 32.68 6.53
CA GLY A 102 13.86 32.32 7.14
C GLY A 102 13.81 30.93 7.77
N ASP A 103 14.95 30.46 8.25
CA ASP A 103 15.05 29.17 8.94
C ASP A 103 14.71 29.39 10.42
N ASN A 104 13.47 29.08 10.80
CA ASN A 104 12.98 29.38 12.15
C ASN A 104 12.98 28.15 13.05
N ALA A 105 13.04 28.39 14.36
CA ALA A 105 12.90 27.35 15.37
C ALA A 105 11.82 27.72 16.39
N LEU A 106 10.88 26.81 16.66
CA LEU A 106 9.88 26.96 17.72
C LEU A 106 9.95 25.78 18.69
N THR A 107 10.18 26.06 19.97
CA THR A 107 10.04 25.07 21.05
C THR A 107 8.88 25.44 21.96
N ILE A 108 8.03 24.47 22.28
CA ILE A 108 6.93 24.64 23.24
C ILE A 108 7.12 23.63 24.37
N ASN A 109 7.44 24.08 25.57
CA ASN A 109 7.89 23.21 26.65
C ASN A 109 7.17 23.45 27.99
N ASN A 110 7.53 22.59 28.95
CA ASN A 110 7.22 22.74 30.37
C ASN A 110 5.73 22.93 30.69
N GLY A 111 4.86 22.03 30.21
CA GLY A 111 3.49 21.98 30.75
C GLY A 111 2.45 21.25 29.91
N THR A 112 1.20 21.64 30.14
CA THR A 112 0.03 21.20 29.38
C THR A 112 -0.75 22.40 28.85
N LEU A 113 -0.98 22.46 27.54
CA LEU A 113 -1.91 23.40 26.93
C LEU A 113 -3.32 22.79 26.92
N THR A 114 -4.27 23.40 27.62
CA THR A 114 -5.66 22.90 27.61
C THR A 114 -6.43 23.33 26.36
N GLY A 115 -6.07 24.47 25.76
CA GLY A 115 -6.71 24.94 24.53
C GLY A 115 -5.99 24.48 23.26
N ASN A 116 -6.24 25.20 22.17
CA ASN A 116 -5.73 24.87 20.85
C ASN A 116 -4.42 25.59 20.55
N ILE A 117 -3.61 24.98 19.70
CA ILE A 117 -2.44 25.60 19.10
C ILE A 117 -2.52 25.55 17.57
N THR A 118 -2.16 26.65 16.94
CA THR A 118 -1.97 26.75 15.49
C THR A 118 -0.68 27.49 15.22
N VAL A 119 0.23 26.90 14.44
CA VAL A 119 1.47 27.56 14.00
C VAL A 119 1.61 27.43 12.50
N ILE A 120 2.08 28.49 11.86
CA ILE A 120 2.47 28.53 10.45
C ILE A 120 3.92 28.98 10.42
N SER A 121 4.85 28.20 9.86
CA SER A 121 6.27 28.57 9.89
C SER A 121 6.69 29.40 8.66
N GLY A 122 6.21 29.05 7.47
CA GLY A 122 6.27 29.90 6.28
C GLY A 122 7.28 29.44 5.23
N ASN A 123 8.28 30.24 4.85
CA ASN A 123 9.32 29.81 3.90
C ASN A 123 10.67 29.72 4.62
N GLY A 124 11.39 28.62 4.44
CA GLY A 124 12.70 28.37 5.02
C GLY A 124 12.73 26.99 5.69
N ASN A 125 13.91 26.56 6.14
CA ASN A 125 14.05 25.26 6.78
C ASN A 125 13.69 25.39 8.25
N ASP A 126 12.42 25.13 8.59
CA ASP A 126 11.92 25.36 9.93
C ASP A 126 12.01 24.11 10.83
N SER A 127 12.22 24.32 12.12
CA SER A 127 12.24 23.26 13.13
C SER A 127 11.20 23.53 14.23
N LEU A 128 10.33 22.56 14.46
CA LEU A 128 9.29 22.63 15.47
C LEU A 128 9.46 21.50 16.48
N ASN A 129 9.65 21.86 17.76
CA ASN A 129 9.74 20.91 18.86
C ASN A 129 8.59 21.08 19.88
N LEU A 130 7.85 19.99 20.13
CA LEU A 130 6.73 19.97 21.07
C LEU A 130 7.01 19.10 22.31
N ASP A 131 7.36 19.75 23.43
CA ASP A 131 7.66 19.11 24.71
C ASP A 131 6.50 19.22 25.74
N SER A 132 5.35 19.71 25.29
CA SER A 132 4.16 19.94 26.14
C SER A 132 2.96 19.15 25.66
N ASN A 133 2.18 18.61 26.62
CA ASN A 133 0.95 17.90 26.29
C ASN A 133 -0.14 18.89 25.82
N ILE A 134 -0.99 18.48 24.88
CA ILE A 134 -2.05 19.33 24.33
C ILE A 134 -3.40 18.64 24.52
N LYS A 135 -4.34 19.26 25.24
CA LYS A 135 -5.71 18.73 25.36
C LYS A 135 -6.61 19.14 24.20
N GLY A 136 -6.37 20.30 23.62
CA GLY A 136 -7.09 20.79 22.44
C GLY A 136 -6.55 20.22 21.13
N VAL A 137 -6.82 20.94 20.05
CA VAL A 137 -6.30 20.64 18.70
C VAL A 137 -4.93 21.28 18.53
N ALA A 138 -3.99 20.54 17.93
CA ALA A 138 -2.70 21.03 17.50
C ALA A 138 -2.60 21.00 15.98
N VAL A 139 -2.39 22.16 15.36
CA VAL A 139 -2.19 22.31 13.92
C VAL A 139 -0.86 23.00 13.67
N PHE A 140 -0.01 22.38 12.86
CA PHE A 140 1.26 22.94 12.45
C PHE A 140 1.35 22.89 10.93
N ASN A 141 1.53 24.05 10.32
CA ASN A 141 1.83 24.19 8.89
C ASN A 141 3.29 24.61 8.77
N LEU A 142 4.13 23.67 8.32
CA LEU A 142 5.57 23.81 8.20
C LEU A 142 5.98 24.60 6.94
N GLY A 143 5.03 24.90 6.04
CA GLY A 143 5.32 25.74 4.88
C GLY A 143 6.38 25.16 3.93
N ASN A 144 7.06 26.01 3.16
CA ASN A 144 8.08 25.57 2.20
C ASN A 144 9.47 25.57 2.83
N GLY A 145 10.34 24.69 2.36
CA GLY A 145 11.68 24.42 2.90
C GLY A 145 11.75 22.97 3.38
N ASP A 146 12.93 22.56 3.80
CA ASP A 146 13.15 21.23 4.39
C ASP A 146 12.84 21.32 5.88
N ASN A 147 11.60 21.01 6.28
CA ASN A 147 11.15 21.25 7.64
C ASN A 147 11.24 20.00 8.52
N THR A 148 11.33 20.23 9.83
CA THR A 148 11.36 19.15 10.82
C THR A 148 10.32 19.36 11.91
N PHE A 149 9.60 18.29 12.26
CA PHE A 149 8.78 18.24 13.46
C PHE A 149 9.27 17.13 14.40
N ALA A 150 9.55 17.52 15.63
CA ALA A 150 9.95 16.65 16.72
C ALA A 150 9.06 16.89 17.96
N HIS A 151 9.05 15.92 18.85
CA HIS A 151 8.38 16.05 20.14
C HIS A 151 9.01 15.16 21.20
N LYS A 152 8.74 15.46 22.48
CA LYS A 152 9.18 14.59 23.59
C LYS A 152 8.61 13.17 23.49
N VAL A 153 9.35 12.20 23.98
CA VAL A 153 8.84 10.84 24.18
C VAL A 153 7.65 10.87 25.16
N GLY A 154 6.58 10.15 24.81
CA GLY A 154 5.37 10.08 25.63
C GLY A 154 4.45 11.30 25.49
N LEU A 155 4.60 12.11 24.43
CA LEU A 155 3.71 13.22 24.14
C LEU A 155 2.25 12.75 24.05
N ASN A 156 1.35 13.41 24.78
CA ASN A 156 -0.08 13.15 24.72
C ASN A 156 -0.84 14.34 24.11
N ILE A 157 -1.58 14.07 23.04
CA ILE A 157 -2.52 15.00 22.42
C ILE A 157 -3.93 14.42 22.50
N THR A 158 -4.80 15.04 23.30
CA THR A 158 -6.19 14.56 23.43
C THR A 158 -7.04 14.94 22.20
N GLY A 159 -6.75 16.06 21.54
CA GLY A 159 -7.43 16.44 20.30
C GLY A 159 -6.85 15.79 19.05
N THR A 160 -7.02 16.48 17.92
CA THR A 160 -6.36 16.14 16.65
C THR A 160 -4.96 16.75 16.64
N LEU A 161 -3.98 15.98 16.17
CA LEU A 161 -2.70 16.51 15.68
C LEU A 161 -2.76 16.54 14.16
N ALA A 162 -2.54 17.71 13.57
CA ALA A 162 -2.43 17.88 12.13
C ALA A 162 -1.10 18.56 11.79
N LEU A 163 -0.29 17.89 10.98
CA LEU A 163 0.99 18.36 10.47
C LEU A 163 0.86 18.51 8.95
N TYR A 164 1.13 19.71 8.46
CA TYR A 164 1.09 20.04 7.04
C TYR A 164 2.46 20.52 6.59
N GLY A 165 3.01 19.92 5.55
CA GLY A 165 4.21 20.42 4.87
C GLY A 165 3.87 21.18 3.60
N GLY A 166 4.89 21.74 2.97
CA GLY A 166 4.81 22.50 1.73
C GLY A 166 5.71 21.90 0.66
N SER A 167 6.47 22.74 -0.06
CA SER A 167 7.51 22.25 -0.95
C SER A 167 8.84 22.11 -0.19
N GLY A 168 9.59 21.04 -0.41
CA GLY A 168 10.85 20.73 0.26
C GLY A 168 10.82 19.33 0.86
N ASN A 169 11.94 18.87 1.40
CA ASN A 169 12.06 17.54 1.97
C ASN A 169 11.69 17.59 3.46
N ASP A 170 10.42 17.35 3.77
CA ASP A 170 9.92 17.43 5.14
C ASP A 170 10.17 16.12 5.91
N THR A 171 10.49 16.23 7.20
CA THR A 171 10.78 15.09 8.08
C THR A 171 9.96 15.13 9.37
N ILE A 172 9.24 14.05 9.66
CA ILE A 172 8.61 13.77 10.96
C ILE A 172 9.21 12.50 11.55
N VAL A 173 9.75 12.62 12.76
CA VAL A 173 10.15 11.47 13.58
C VAL A 173 9.42 11.55 14.91
N SER A 174 8.52 10.60 15.14
CA SER A 174 7.65 10.55 16.32
C SER A 174 7.88 9.26 17.08
N ASN A 175 8.38 9.36 18.31
CA ASN A 175 8.55 8.20 19.18
C ASN A 175 7.70 8.35 20.46
N GLY A 176 6.76 7.43 20.67
CA GLY A 176 5.92 7.42 21.87
C GLY A 176 4.80 8.46 21.86
N LEU A 177 4.32 8.89 20.69
CA LEU A 177 3.17 9.77 20.57
C LEU A 177 1.87 9.05 20.93
N THR A 178 0.98 9.70 21.67
CA THR A 178 -0.41 9.26 21.84
C THR A 178 -1.37 10.36 21.38
N THR A 179 -2.24 10.05 20.41
CA THR A 179 -3.37 10.91 20.05
C THR A 179 -4.69 10.25 20.41
N THR A 180 -5.62 10.99 21.02
CA THR A 180 -6.94 10.42 21.37
C THR A 180 -7.94 10.46 20.22
N SER A 181 -7.80 11.44 19.31
CA SER A 181 -8.71 11.59 18.17
C SER A 181 -8.07 11.17 16.86
N ARG A 182 -7.33 12.07 16.19
CA ARG A 182 -6.84 11.85 14.83
C ARG A 182 -5.42 12.34 14.71
N LEU A 183 -4.60 11.59 13.99
CA LEU A 183 -3.31 12.03 13.51
C LEU A 183 -3.39 12.23 12.00
N VAL A 184 -3.09 13.44 11.54
CA VAL A 184 -2.94 13.77 10.12
C VAL A 184 -1.53 14.27 9.89
N VAL A 185 -0.86 13.66 8.93
CA VAL A 185 0.38 14.15 8.33
C VAL A 185 0.14 14.29 6.85
N ALA A 186 0.31 15.47 6.28
CA ALA A 186 0.13 15.70 4.86
C ALA A 186 1.21 16.65 4.35
N PHE A 187 2.14 16.12 3.59
CA PHE A 187 3.21 16.88 2.97
C PHE A 187 2.86 17.27 1.53
N GLY A 188 3.67 18.17 0.97
CA GLY A 188 3.48 18.70 -0.37
C GLY A 188 4.50 18.11 -1.35
N ASN A 189 5.27 18.97 -2.00
CA ASN A 189 6.25 18.50 -2.98
C ASN A 189 7.59 18.24 -2.30
N GLY A 190 8.33 17.21 -2.70
CA GLY A 190 9.66 16.91 -2.18
C GLY A 190 9.79 15.43 -1.82
N GLU A 191 10.96 15.05 -1.33
CA GLU A 191 11.20 13.71 -0.81
C GLU A 191 10.96 13.71 0.70
N ASN A 192 9.76 13.30 1.13
CA ASN A 192 9.36 13.43 2.52
C ASN A 192 9.53 12.13 3.30
N THR A 193 9.86 12.26 4.59
CA THR A 193 10.06 11.12 5.49
C THR A 193 9.14 11.20 6.70
N ILE A 194 8.39 10.12 6.95
CA ILE A 194 7.50 9.99 8.09
C ILE A 194 7.84 8.70 8.84
N ALA A 195 8.37 8.83 10.06
CA ALA A 195 8.64 7.71 10.94
C ALA A 195 7.80 7.84 12.22
N LEU A 196 6.84 6.92 12.40
CA LEU A 196 6.04 6.79 13.61
C LEU A 196 6.47 5.52 14.35
N GLU A 197 7.03 5.70 15.53
CA GLU A 197 7.51 4.65 16.41
C GLU A 197 6.74 4.65 17.74
N ASN A 198 6.40 3.47 18.26
CA ASN A 198 5.74 3.31 19.56
C ASN A 198 4.50 4.23 19.72
N THR A 199 3.79 4.48 18.63
CA THR A 199 2.75 5.51 18.54
C THR A 199 1.37 4.91 18.69
N THR A 200 0.50 5.54 19.47
CA THR A 200 -0.90 5.14 19.64
C THR A 200 -1.83 6.23 19.09
N VAL A 201 -2.71 5.86 18.17
CA VAL A 201 -3.75 6.72 17.60
C VAL A 201 -5.11 6.09 17.93
N ASN A 202 -5.81 6.64 18.93
CA ASN A 202 -7.10 6.08 19.37
C ASN A 202 -8.27 6.38 18.42
N GLY A 203 -8.05 7.11 17.32
CA GLY A 203 -8.97 7.18 16.19
C GLY A 203 -8.25 6.90 14.89
N THR A 204 -8.33 7.79 13.91
CA THR A 204 -7.83 7.52 12.54
C THR A 204 -6.42 8.07 12.31
N LEU A 205 -5.65 7.38 11.47
CA LEU A 205 -4.35 7.84 10.97
C LEU A 205 -4.47 8.17 9.47
N GLY A 206 -4.14 9.41 9.10
CA GLY A 206 -4.03 9.82 7.69
C GLY A 206 -2.63 10.33 7.39
N ILE A 207 -1.99 9.75 6.37
CA ILE A 207 -0.68 10.13 5.87
C ILE A 207 -0.79 10.47 4.39
N GLY A 208 -0.30 11.65 4.01
CA GLY A 208 -0.14 12.13 2.65
C GLY A 208 1.33 12.49 2.40
N GLY A 209 1.96 11.90 1.38
CA GLY A 209 3.33 12.19 0.96
C GLY A 209 3.38 13.40 0.02
N GLY A 210 2.60 13.37 -1.05
CA GLY A 210 2.42 14.50 -1.95
C GLY A 210 3.07 14.25 -3.31
N LEU A 211 3.92 15.14 -3.82
CA LEU A 211 4.68 14.86 -5.04
C LEU A 211 6.14 14.60 -4.69
N GLY A 212 6.79 13.65 -5.36
CA GLY A 212 8.17 13.27 -5.06
C GLY A 212 8.24 11.86 -4.46
N THR A 213 9.45 11.41 -4.09
CA THR A 213 9.65 10.07 -3.54
C THR A 213 9.54 10.11 -2.01
N ASP A 214 8.46 9.55 -1.48
CA ASP A 214 8.15 9.61 -0.06
C ASP A 214 8.41 8.28 0.65
N SER A 215 8.71 8.36 1.94
CA SER A 215 8.96 7.18 2.79
C SER A 215 8.16 7.22 4.09
N VAL A 216 7.44 6.12 4.36
CA VAL A 216 6.64 5.94 5.58
C VAL A 216 7.09 4.71 6.34
N LEU A 217 7.43 4.90 7.62
CA LEU A 217 7.68 3.83 8.58
C LEU A 217 6.64 3.89 9.72
N LEU A 218 5.92 2.80 9.92
CA LEU A 218 5.12 2.56 11.12
C LEU A 218 5.76 1.39 11.90
N ASP A 219 6.52 1.64 12.97
CA ASP A 219 7.08 0.59 13.84
C ASP A 219 6.42 0.60 15.22
N ASN A 220 5.80 -0.51 15.59
CA ASN A 220 5.06 -0.64 16.86
C ASN A 220 3.97 0.44 17.02
N VAL A 221 3.19 0.68 15.95
CA VAL A 221 2.08 1.64 15.92
C VAL A 221 0.75 0.92 16.17
N THR A 222 -0.10 1.48 17.03
CA THR A 222 -1.48 1.04 17.21
C THR A 222 -2.44 2.10 16.72
N VAL A 223 -3.37 1.75 15.82
CA VAL A 223 -4.42 2.65 15.32
C VAL A 223 -5.77 2.01 15.56
N ALA A 224 -6.66 2.66 16.32
CA ALA A 224 -7.97 2.11 16.66
C ALA A 224 -8.99 2.24 15.51
N GLY A 225 -8.89 3.32 14.73
CA GLY A 225 -9.69 3.57 13.54
C GLY A 225 -9.01 3.10 12.26
N ASP A 226 -9.43 3.69 11.14
CA ASP A 226 -8.84 3.40 9.84
C ASP A 226 -7.50 4.12 9.65
N THR A 227 -6.61 3.50 8.87
CA THR A 227 -5.32 4.02 8.45
C THR A 227 -5.33 4.24 6.93
N SER A 228 -4.98 5.44 6.50
CA SER A 228 -4.82 5.80 5.09
C SER A 228 -3.40 6.32 4.84
N ILE A 229 -2.71 5.75 3.86
CA ILE A 229 -1.39 6.21 3.38
C ILE A 229 -1.51 6.52 1.89
N GLN A 230 -1.26 7.76 1.49
CA GLN A 230 -1.38 8.22 0.10
C GLN A 230 -0.08 8.94 -0.26
N LEU A 231 0.80 8.32 -1.05
CA LEU A 231 2.10 8.93 -1.38
C LEU A 231 2.07 9.68 -2.71
N VAL A 232 1.31 9.19 -3.71
CA VAL A 232 0.81 9.95 -4.88
C VAL A 232 1.83 10.85 -5.59
N GLY A 233 3.09 10.46 -5.73
CA GLY A 233 4.09 11.38 -6.27
C GLY A 233 5.28 10.75 -6.98
N GLY A 234 5.83 9.69 -6.39
CA GLY A 234 7.10 9.12 -6.78
C GLY A 234 6.96 7.83 -7.57
N SER A 235 8.04 7.42 -8.23
CA SER A 235 8.16 6.05 -8.78
C SER A 235 8.53 5.02 -7.72
N ASP A 236 9.06 5.49 -6.59
CA ASP A 236 9.75 4.69 -5.57
C ASP A 236 9.18 4.98 -4.17
N ASP A 237 7.91 5.35 -4.09
CA ASP A 237 7.22 5.63 -2.83
C ASP A 237 7.19 4.38 -1.94
N THR A 238 7.65 4.49 -0.69
CA THR A 238 7.80 3.35 0.21
C THR A 238 6.91 3.45 1.46
N ALA A 239 6.33 2.32 1.88
CA ALA A 239 5.69 2.20 3.18
C ALA A 239 6.00 0.85 3.85
N LEU A 240 6.64 0.90 5.02
CA LEU A 240 6.91 -0.24 5.88
C LEU A 240 6.03 -0.18 7.14
N ILE A 241 5.17 -1.17 7.30
CA ILE A 241 4.32 -1.35 8.48
C ILE A 241 4.87 -2.50 9.32
N ALA A 242 5.73 -2.19 10.28
CA ALA A 242 6.42 -3.13 11.16
C ALA A 242 5.77 -3.21 12.55
N LYS A 243 5.58 -4.43 13.07
CA LYS A 243 5.09 -4.71 14.44
C LYS A 243 3.83 -3.92 14.85
N SER A 244 2.98 -3.55 13.90
CA SER A 244 1.90 -2.58 14.10
C SER A 244 0.52 -3.23 14.11
N GLN A 245 -0.38 -2.71 14.94
CA GLN A 245 -1.75 -3.20 15.10
C GLN A 245 -2.75 -2.15 14.56
N LEU A 246 -3.32 -2.41 13.39
CA LEU A 246 -4.29 -1.53 12.75
C LEU A 246 -5.69 -2.12 12.92
N LEU A 247 -6.47 -1.58 13.85
CA LEU A 247 -7.78 -2.14 14.23
C LEU A 247 -8.90 -1.79 13.23
N GLY A 248 -8.67 -0.83 12.35
CA GLY A 248 -9.54 -0.49 11.22
C GLY A 248 -9.11 -1.14 9.90
N ASN A 249 -9.49 -0.48 8.81
CA ASN A 249 -8.96 -0.79 7.49
C ASN A 249 -7.59 -0.15 7.30
N LEU A 250 -6.73 -0.79 6.52
CA LEU A 250 -5.54 -0.15 5.94
C LEU A 250 -5.83 0.14 4.47
N THR A 251 -5.72 1.40 4.06
CA THR A 251 -5.79 1.79 2.65
C THR A 251 -4.48 2.44 2.23
N THR A 252 -3.87 1.94 1.16
CA THR A 252 -2.68 2.53 0.54
C THR A 252 -3.01 2.98 -0.87
N VAL A 253 -2.50 4.14 -1.28
CA VAL A 253 -2.68 4.71 -2.62
C VAL A 253 -1.34 5.18 -3.14
N ALA A 254 -0.97 4.68 -4.32
CA ALA A 254 0.28 4.99 -4.98
C ALA A 254 1.50 4.79 -4.05
N VAL A 255 1.55 3.61 -3.42
CA VAL A 255 2.75 3.14 -2.70
C VAL A 255 3.36 2.04 -3.56
N ASN A 256 4.61 2.23 -3.98
CA ASN A 256 5.30 1.35 -4.90
C ASN A 256 5.98 0.19 -4.18
N ASP A 257 6.68 0.46 -3.08
CA ASP A 257 7.24 -0.58 -2.21
C ASP A 257 6.45 -0.61 -0.90
N LEU A 258 5.59 -1.62 -0.76
CA LEU A 258 4.67 -1.74 0.37
C LEU A 258 4.91 -3.04 1.11
N THR A 259 5.31 -2.95 2.38
CA THR A 259 5.49 -4.12 3.24
C THR A 259 4.61 -4.06 4.49
N LEU A 260 3.71 -5.04 4.64
CA LEU A 260 3.08 -5.37 5.93
C LEU A 260 3.92 -6.43 6.64
N GLY A 261 4.71 -6.03 7.63
CA GLY A 261 5.64 -6.93 8.35
C GLY A 261 4.96 -8.05 9.12
N GLY A 262 5.67 -9.16 9.36
CA GLY A 262 5.10 -10.40 9.93
C GLY A 262 4.59 -10.31 11.36
N ALA A 263 4.98 -9.28 12.11
CA ALA A 263 4.44 -8.99 13.45
C ALA A 263 3.30 -7.95 13.41
N SER A 264 2.87 -7.52 12.22
CA SER A 264 1.81 -6.55 12.03
C SER A 264 0.46 -7.24 11.75
N SER A 265 -0.63 -6.54 12.04
CA SER A 265 -1.98 -7.02 11.75
C SER A 265 -2.93 -5.90 11.33
N VAL A 266 -3.90 -6.24 10.47
CA VAL A 266 -5.03 -5.42 10.06
C VAL A 266 -6.33 -6.13 10.46
N ALA A 267 -7.09 -5.56 11.38
CA ALA A 267 -8.29 -6.22 11.92
C ALA A 267 -9.51 -6.16 10.99
N LYS A 268 -9.46 -5.33 9.93
CA LYS A 268 -10.46 -5.32 8.86
C LYS A 268 -9.82 -5.68 7.52
N SER A 269 -10.03 -4.88 6.49
CA SER A 269 -9.52 -5.13 5.14
C SER A 269 -8.27 -4.31 4.86
N PHE A 270 -7.42 -4.84 3.98
CA PHE A 270 -6.27 -4.14 3.42
C PHE A 270 -6.53 -3.85 1.95
N LEU A 271 -6.74 -2.58 1.63
CA LEU A 271 -7.04 -2.09 0.29
C LEU A 271 -5.79 -1.41 -0.27
N ILE A 272 -5.28 -1.91 -1.40
CA ILE A 272 -4.03 -1.45 -2.01
C ILE A 272 -4.37 -0.96 -3.41
N TYR A 273 -4.22 0.34 -3.62
CA TYR A 273 -4.28 0.97 -4.94
C TYR A 273 -2.85 1.27 -5.34
N GLY A 274 -2.30 0.48 -6.27
CA GLY A 274 -0.91 0.60 -6.70
C GLY A 274 -0.56 1.98 -7.28
N GLY A 275 0.74 2.25 -7.37
CA GLY A 275 1.29 3.38 -8.11
C GLY A 275 1.27 3.15 -9.63
N ASN A 276 1.73 4.16 -10.35
CA ASN A 276 1.78 4.20 -11.82
C ASN A 276 3.03 3.52 -12.42
N THR A 277 3.89 2.98 -11.55
CA THR A 277 5.14 2.29 -11.90
C THR A 277 5.10 0.88 -11.31
N ARG A 278 6.26 0.21 -11.20
CA ARG A 278 6.39 -1.09 -10.53
C ARG A 278 5.78 -1.04 -9.13
N ASN A 279 4.99 -2.05 -8.78
CA ASN A 279 4.49 -2.25 -7.42
C ASN A 279 5.10 -3.51 -6.83
N ASP A 280 5.92 -3.38 -5.81
CA ASP A 280 6.48 -4.46 -5.00
C ASP A 280 5.72 -4.49 -3.66
N VAL A 281 4.74 -5.39 -3.54
CA VAL A 281 3.88 -5.52 -2.37
C VAL A 281 4.19 -6.82 -1.65
N THR A 282 4.59 -6.73 -0.37
CA THR A 282 4.81 -7.88 0.50
C THR A 282 3.85 -7.87 1.69
N ILE A 283 3.06 -8.92 1.83
CA ILE A 283 2.12 -9.12 2.94
C ILE A 283 2.66 -10.26 3.78
N ASN A 284 3.40 -9.95 4.84
CA ASN A 284 3.89 -10.93 5.82
C ASN A 284 2.99 -10.99 7.07
N GLY A 285 2.28 -9.90 7.40
CA GLY A 285 1.36 -9.83 8.53
C GLY A 285 -0.04 -10.39 8.25
N ASP A 286 -0.89 -10.36 9.27
CA ASP A 286 -2.26 -10.90 9.21
C ASP A 286 -3.29 -9.85 8.79
N VAL A 287 -4.28 -10.24 8.00
CA VAL A 287 -5.44 -9.42 7.62
C VAL A 287 -6.71 -10.20 7.93
N THR A 288 -7.56 -9.69 8.82
CA THR A 288 -8.72 -10.45 9.32
C THR A 288 -9.82 -10.62 8.28
N LEU A 289 -10.00 -9.64 7.39
CA LEU A 289 -11.01 -9.69 6.33
C LEU A 289 -10.37 -9.89 4.96
N ASP A 290 -10.57 -8.94 4.06
CA ASP A 290 -10.21 -9.06 2.66
C ASP A 290 -8.90 -8.29 2.36
N VAL A 291 -8.06 -8.85 1.50
CA VAL A 291 -6.97 -8.11 0.84
C VAL A 291 -7.39 -7.85 -0.60
N ARG A 292 -7.29 -6.61 -1.05
CA ARG A 292 -7.54 -6.24 -2.44
C ARG A 292 -6.40 -5.41 -2.99
N PHE A 293 -5.81 -5.87 -4.07
CA PHE A 293 -4.86 -5.11 -4.86
C PHE A 293 -5.52 -4.68 -6.18
N SER A 294 -5.36 -3.42 -6.55
CA SER A 294 -5.86 -2.88 -7.81
C SER A 294 -4.84 -1.94 -8.43
N LEU A 295 -4.50 -2.17 -9.69
CA LEU A 295 -3.74 -1.21 -10.48
C LEU A 295 -4.62 -0.01 -10.85
N PRO A 296 -4.07 1.22 -10.87
CA PRO A 296 -4.82 2.39 -11.29
C PRO A 296 -5.20 2.26 -12.77
N MET A 297 -6.51 2.36 -13.05
CA MET A 297 -7.07 2.18 -14.41
C MET A 297 -6.48 3.10 -15.47
N MET A 298 -5.88 4.23 -15.07
CA MET A 298 -5.40 5.27 -15.98
C MET A 298 -3.89 5.27 -16.22
N ALA A 299 -3.12 4.50 -15.46
CA ALA A 299 -1.67 4.46 -15.62
C ALA A 299 -1.11 3.05 -15.85
N GLY A 300 -1.74 2.02 -15.30
CA GLY A 300 -1.21 0.66 -15.37
C GLY A 300 0.23 0.54 -14.89
N ASN A 301 0.86 -0.57 -15.25
CA ASN A 301 2.24 -0.82 -14.92
C ASN A 301 3.15 -0.38 -16.08
N LEU A 302 3.82 0.75 -15.91
CA LEU A 302 4.64 1.37 -16.97
C LEU A 302 6.13 0.99 -16.90
N ILE A 303 6.60 0.38 -15.81
CA ILE A 303 8.02 0.09 -15.59
C ILE A 303 8.18 -1.26 -14.88
N GLY A 304 8.47 -2.34 -15.62
CA GLY A 304 8.73 -3.68 -15.09
C GLY A 304 7.49 -4.35 -14.47
N ASN A 305 7.54 -5.64 -14.12
CA ASN A 305 6.38 -6.35 -13.57
C ASN A 305 6.06 -5.94 -12.12
N SER A 306 4.77 -5.87 -11.77
CA SER A 306 4.34 -5.67 -10.38
C SER A 306 4.42 -7.00 -9.66
N ASN A 307 5.03 -7.04 -8.48
CA ASN A 307 5.21 -8.25 -7.68
C ASN A 307 4.35 -8.15 -6.42
N ILE A 308 3.40 -9.08 -6.25
CA ILE A 308 2.56 -9.19 -5.06
C ILE A 308 2.85 -10.51 -4.37
N ASN A 309 3.36 -10.44 -3.15
CA ASN A 309 3.86 -11.58 -2.41
C ASN A 309 3.13 -11.73 -1.07
N VAL A 310 2.49 -12.87 -0.85
CA VAL A 310 1.87 -13.24 0.45
C VAL A 310 2.82 -14.20 1.17
N GLY A 311 3.37 -13.76 2.28
CA GLY A 311 4.39 -14.46 3.04
C GLY A 311 3.90 -15.76 3.68
N ALA A 312 4.85 -16.68 3.92
CA ALA A 312 4.58 -18.03 4.42
C ALA A 312 3.83 -18.13 5.75
N ASN A 313 3.82 -17.05 6.55
CA ASN A 313 3.15 -17.04 7.86
C ASN A 313 1.87 -16.20 7.87
N SER A 314 1.48 -15.63 6.74
CA SER A 314 0.40 -14.65 6.66
C SER A 314 -0.96 -15.33 6.57
N VAL A 315 -1.94 -14.77 7.29
CA VAL A 315 -3.33 -15.18 7.21
C VAL A 315 -4.20 -14.05 6.67
N ILE A 316 -4.86 -14.31 5.55
CA ILE A 316 -5.96 -13.50 5.01
C ILE A 316 -7.27 -14.20 5.39
N GLY A 317 -8.04 -13.57 6.27
CA GLY A 317 -9.19 -14.20 6.91
C GLY A 317 -10.40 -14.40 6.00
N ARG A 318 -10.47 -13.71 4.86
CA ARG A 318 -11.50 -13.90 3.83
C ARG A 318 -10.90 -13.98 2.42
N ASP A 319 -11.12 -12.97 1.58
CA ASP A 319 -10.71 -13.02 0.18
C ASP A 319 -9.37 -12.35 -0.05
N PHE A 320 -8.60 -12.89 -0.99
CA PHE A 320 -7.52 -12.18 -1.64
C PHE A 320 -7.89 -11.94 -3.10
N ALA A 321 -7.97 -10.68 -3.51
CA ALA A 321 -8.27 -10.31 -4.88
C ALA A 321 -7.16 -9.42 -5.45
N VAL A 322 -6.70 -9.75 -6.66
CA VAL A 322 -5.74 -8.97 -7.43
C VAL A 322 -6.40 -8.61 -8.76
N SER A 323 -6.39 -7.33 -9.10
CA SER A 323 -6.96 -6.83 -10.36
C SER A 323 -5.95 -5.95 -11.09
N GLY A 324 -5.42 -6.51 -12.18
CA GLY A 324 -4.64 -5.80 -13.18
C GLY A 324 -5.49 -4.87 -14.04
N THR A 325 -4.85 -4.17 -14.96
CA THR A 325 -5.50 -3.27 -15.93
C THR A 325 -5.08 -3.60 -17.36
N LEU A 326 -5.98 -3.33 -18.30
CA LEU A 326 -5.82 -3.58 -19.74
C LEU A 326 -4.73 -2.72 -20.40
N ILE A 327 -4.30 -1.65 -19.74
CA ILE A 327 -3.34 -0.67 -20.28
C ILE A 327 -1.92 -0.85 -19.72
N SER A 328 -1.67 -1.89 -18.92
CA SER A 328 -0.32 -2.19 -18.43
C SER A 328 0.57 -2.60 -19.59
N GLN A 329 1.84 -2.15 -19.58
CA GLN A 329 2.87 -2.58 -20.53
C GLN A 329 3.64 -3.82 -20.06
N PHE A 330 3.54 -4.10 -18.76
CA PHE A 330 4.21 -5.19 -18.07
C PHE A 330 3.19 -5.96 -17.23
N GLY A 331 3.44 -7.25 -17.05
CA GLY A 331 2.54 -8.13 -16.31
C GLY A 331 2.56 -7.93 -14.80
N THR A 332 1.85 -8.83 -14.14
CA THR A 332 1.73 -8.93 -12.69
C THR A 332 2.13 -10.31 -12.23
N ASN A 333 3.10 -10.36 -11.31
CA ASN A 333 3.54 -11.57 -10.65
C ASN A 333 2.85 -11.65 -9.28
N VAL A 334 2.12 -12.74 -9.02
CA VAL A 334 1.49 -13.02 -7.73
C VAL A 334 2.07 -14.32 -7.17
N LEU A 335 2.63 -14.24 -5.98
CA LEU A 335 3.15 -15.39 -5.23
C LEU A 335 2.41 -15.52 -3.91
N ILE A 336 1.73 -16.66 -3.70
CA ILE A 336 1.19 -17.05 -2.40
C ILE A 336 2.08 -18.17 -1.87
N ASN A 337 3.00 -17.84 -0.96
CA ASN A 337 4.02 -18.78 -0.49
C ASN A 337 3.42 -19.99 0.25
N SER A 338 4.16 -21.09 0.25
CA SER A 338 3.88 -22.23 1.12
C SER A 338 3.75 -21.79 2.57
N GLY A 339 2.68 -22.23 3.24
CA GLY A 339 2.31 -21.83 4.61
C GLY A 339 1.32 -20.66 4.70
N ALA A 340 1.25 -19.80 3.68
CA ALA A 340 0.26 -18.71 3.65
C ALA A 340 -1.17 -19.27 3.62
N LYS A 341 -2.13 -18.53 4.19
CA LYS A 341 -3.53 -18.96 4.27
C LYS A 341 -4.49 -17.88 3.76
N ILE A 342 -5.30 -18.24 2.79
CA ILE A 342 -6.47 -17.47 2.33
C ILE A 342 -7.70 -18.28 2.72
N ASN A 343 -8.39 -17.81 3.76
CA ASN A 343 -9.47 -18.54 4.42
C ASN A 343 -10.80 -18.50 3.65
N ARG A 344 -10.83 -17.93 2.43
CA ARG A 344 -11.97 -18.04 1.53
C ARG A 344 -11.55 -18.12 0.06
N ASP A 345 -11.61 -17.04 -0.70
CA ASP A 345 -11.37 -17.07 -2.15
C ASP A 345 -10.05 -16.39 -2.51
N PHE A 346 -9.37 -16.95 -3.50
CA PHE A 346 -8.36 -16.23 -4.27
C PHE A 346 -8.94 -15.92 -5.66
N LEU A 347 -8.92 -14.64 -6.03
CA LEU A 347 -9.32 -14.16 -7.35
C LEU A 347 -8.19 -13.35 -7.97
N TYR A 348 -7.71 -13.78 -9.12
CA TYR A 348 -6.77 -13.06 -9.96
C TYR A 348 -7.44 -12.64 -11.27
N THR A 349 -7.23 -11.39 -11.66
CA THR A 349 -7.55 -10.88 -12.99
C THR A 349 -6.34 -10.13 -13.50
N GLY A 350 -5.76 -10.62 -14.59
CA GLY A 350 -4.47 -10.22 -15.11
C GLY A 350 -4.47 -9.00 -16.02
N THR A 351 -3.39 -8.87 -16.77
CA THR A 351 -3.10 -7.77 -17.69
C THR A 351 -3.21 -8.23 -19.15
N ASN A 352 -2.66 -7.49 -20.11
CA ASN A 352 -2.51 -7.97 -21.51
C ASN A 352 -1.02 -8.22 -21.81
N SER A 353 -0.29 -8.68 -20.80
CA SER A 353 1.15 -8.92 -20.81
C SER A 353 1.43 -10.12 -19.93
N ASP A 354 2.60 -10.74 -20.12
CA ASP A 354 3.01 -11.97 -19.43
C ASP A 354 2.90 -11.85 -17.90
N ASP A 355 1.89 -12.53 -17.36
CA ASP A 355 1.59 -12.61 -15.94
C ASP A 355 2.12 -13.92 -15.35
N VAL A 356 2.44 -13.90 -14.05
CA VAL A 356 2.84 -15.10 -13.31
C VAL A 356 1.98 -15.24 -12.06
N VAL A 357 1.31 -16.37 -11.89
CA VAL A 357 0.50 -16.67 -10.71
C VAL A 357 0.95 -17.99 -10.10
N GLU A 358 1.65 -17.91 -8.97
CA GLU A 358 2.07 -19.09 -8.21
C GLU A 358 1.29 -19.17 -6.88
N VAL A 359 0.59 -20.29 -6.68
CA VAL A 359 -0.17 -20.57 -5.46
C VAL A 359 0.40 -21.81 -4.78
N SER A 360 1.30 -21.58 -3.84
CA SER A 360 1.88 -22.60 -2.97
C SER A 360 1.19 -22.69 -1.60
N GLY A 361 0.53 -21.61 -1.16
CA GLY A 361 -0.26 -21.55 0.08
C GLY A 361 -1.70 -22.07 -0.03
N ALA A 362 -2.38 -22.13 1.11
CA ALA A 362 -3.75 -22.63 1.24
C ALA A 362 -4.79 -21.61 0.75
N VAL A 363 -5.73 -22.08 -0.08
CA VAL A 363 -6.96 -21.37 -0.46
C VAL A 363 -8.12 -22.28 -0.10
N THR A 364 -8.98 -21.87 0.83
CA THR A 364 -9.93 -22.80 1.45
C THR A 364 -11.28 -22.86 0.75
N ARG A 365 -11.58 -22.06 -0.27
CA ARG A 365 -12.87 -22.13 -0.95
C ARG A 365 -12.72 -22.12 -2.46
N ASN A 366 -12.68 -20.96 -3.11
CA ASN A 366 -12.56 -20.89 -4.56
C ASN A 366 -11.21 -20.33 -4.99
N LEU A 367 -10.74 -20.84 -6.12
CA LEU A 367 -9.57 -20.36 -6.83
C LEU A 367 -10.02 -19.92 -8.22
N GLY A 368 -9.91 -18.63 -8.52
CA GLY A 368 -10.22 -18.07 -9.83
C GLY A 368 -9.02 -17.32 -10.38
N VAL A 369 -8.56 -17.66 -11.58
CA VAL A 369 -7.46 -17.00 -12.27
C VAL A 369 -7.91 -16.70 -13.68
N ALA A 370 -7.87 -15.42 -14.08
CA ALA A 370 -8.09 -15.00 -15.45
C ALA A 370 -6.91 -14.13 -15.88
N THR A 371 -6.00 -14.61 -16.72
CA THR A 371 -4.75 -13.88 -17.04
C THR A 371 -4.93 -12.93 -18.24
N ARG A 372 -5.86 -13.26 -19.13
CA ARG A 372 -6.38 -12.48 -20.27
C ARG A 372 -5.50 -12.52 -21.50
N GLY A 373 -4.29 -12.02 -21.47
CA GLY A 373 -3.41 -12.16 -22.62
C GLY A 373 -1.97 -11.80 -22.32
N GLY A 374 -1.07 -12.21 -23.21
CA GLY A 374 0.34 -12.39 -22.87
C GLY A 374 0.65 -13.87 -22.82
N ASN A 375 1.92 -14.24 -22.68
CA ASN A 375 2.31 -15.62 -22.45
C ASN A 375 2.37 -15.86 -20.94
N ASP A 376 1.29 -16.36 -20.37
CA ASP A 376 1.06 -16.39 -18.93
C ASP A 376 1.54 -17.70 -18.29
N THR A 377 1.94 -17.64 -17.02
CA THR A 377 2.34 -18.82 -16.24
C THR A 377 1.51 -18.93 -14.97
N VAL A 378 0.78 -20.03 -14.81
CA VAL A 378 -0.03 -20.33 -13.63
C VAL A 378 0.42 -21.65 -13.02
N ILE A 379 0.86 -21.62 -11.76
CA ILE A 379 1.34 -22.80 -11.03
C ILE A 379 0.58 -22.93 -9.72
N ILE A 380 -0.14 -24.04 -9.56
CA ILE A 380 -0.86 -24.38 -8.33
C ILE A 380 -0.17 -25.59 -7.69
N ALA A 381 0.70 -25.32 -6.73
CA ALA A 381 1.54 -26.35 -6.11
C ALA A 381 0.77 -27.25 -5.12
N ASP A 382 1.40 -28.39 -4.81
CA ASP A 382 0.90 -29.51 -4.02
C ASP A 382 0.97 -29.33 -2.48
N ASN A 383 1.38 -28.16 -2.00
CA ASN A 383 1.76 -27.95 -0.59
C ASN A 383 0.66 -27.36 0.31
N ALA A 384 -0.58 -27.36 -0.17
CA ALA A 384 -1.70 -26.71 0.47
C ALA A 384 -2.81 -27.68 0.88
N THR A 385 -3.65 -27.26 1.81
CA THR A 385 -4.92 -27.95 2.09
C THR A 385 -5.74 -28.09 0.80
N ALA A 386 -6.36 -29.25 0.60
CA ALA A 386 -7.26 -29.51 -0.52
C ALA A 386 -8.30 -28.38 -0.71
N LEU A 387 -8.62 -28.08 -1.97
CA LEU A 387 -9.66 -27.12 -2.30
C LEU A 387 -11.03 -27.77 -2.07
N ILE A 388 -11.90 -27.08 -1.32
CA ILE A 388 -13.28 -27.54 -1.05
C ILE A 388 -14.34 -26.80 -1.89
N GLY A 389 -13.93 -25.89 -2.77
CA GLY A 389 -14.79 -25.18 -3.72
C GLY A 389 -14.32 -25.35 -5.16
N ARG A 390 -14.52 -24.32 -5.99
CA ARG A 390 -14.25 -24.39 -7.44
C ARG A 390 -12.87 -23.88 -7.78
N ALA A 391 -12.25 -24.49 -8.78
CA ALA A 391 -11.06 -23.97 -9.45
C ALA A 391 -11.44 -23.55 -10.87
N THR A 392 -11.13 -22.33 -11.27
CA THR A 392 -11.44 -21.78 -12.61
C THR A 392 -10.24 -21.02 -13.14
N PHE A 393 -9.82 -21.39 -14.34
CA PHE A 393 -8.69 -20.81 -15.06
C PHE A 393 -9.19 -20.37 -16.45
N ASP A 394 -8.86 -19.13 -16.82
CA ASP A 394 -9.15 -18.52 -18.11
C ASP A 394 -7.86 -17.80 -18.56
N LEU A 395 -7.05 -18.45 -19.38
CA LEU A 395 -5.68 -17.99 -19.65
C LEU A 395 -5.68 -16.90 -20.76
N GLY A 396 -6.48 -17.11 -21.80
CA GLY A 396 -6.93 -16.04 -22.67
C GLY A 396 -6.23 -16.04 -24.02
N THR A 397 -5.28 -15.14 -24.28
CA THR A 397 -4.56 -15.10 -25.57
C THR A 397 -3.05 -15.09 -25.38
N GLY A 398 -2.32 -15.94 -26.09
CA GLY A 398 -0.87 -16.09 -25.97
C GLY A 398 -0.53 -17.54 -25.66
N ASP A 399 0.76 -17.87 -25.67
CA ASP A 399 1.19 -19.25 -25.40
C ASP A 399 1.29 -19.44 -23.88
N ASP A 400 0.23 -19.99 -23.27
CA ASP A 400 0.06 -20.04 -21.82
C ASP A 400 0.51 -21.38 -21.20
N PHE A 401 0.92 -21.33 -19.94
CA PHE A 401 1.30 -22.51 -19.15
C PHE A 401 0.48 -22.59 -17.86
N LEU A 402 -0.22 -23.71 -17.66
CA LEU A 402 -0.90 -24.05 -16.42
C LEU A 402 -0.40 -25.39 -15.86
N GLU A 403 0.15 -25.36 -14.65
CA GLU A 403 0.43 -26.55 -13.85
C GLU A 403 -0.48 -26.59 -12.62
N PHE A 404 -1.19 -27.71 -12.43
CA PHE A 404 -2.12 -27.90 -11.32
C PHE A 404 -1.87 -29.21 -10.59
N ASN A 405 -1.32 -29.10 -9.37
CA ASN A 405 -0.85 -30.24 -8.56
C ASN A 405 -1.64 -30.37 -7.23
N ARG A 406 -2.88 -29.88 -7.17
CA ARG A 406 -3.66 -29.78 -5.93
C ARG A 406 -4.93 -30.62 -5.94
N ASP A 407 -5.27 -31.21 -4.80
CA ASP A 407 -6.54 -31.91 -4.62
C ASP A 407 -7.76 -30.98 -4.70
N ILE A 408 -8.83 -31.46 -5.34
CA ILE A 408 -10.18 -30.87 -5.31
C ILE A 408 -11.12 -31.92 -4.69
N VAL A 409 -11.56 -31.69 -3.46
CA VAL A 409 -12.29 -32.71 -2.68
C VAL A 409 -13.79 -32.46 -2.71
N GLY A 410 -14.54 -33.34 -3.37
CA GLY A 410 -16.00 -33.35 -3.37
C GLY A 410 -16.60 -33.60 -4.75
N THR A 411 -17.73 -34.30 -4.82
CA THR A 411 -18.33 -34.74 -6.08
C THR A 411 -19.18 -33.69 -6.80
N SER A 412 -19.50 -32.57 -6.14
CA SER A 412 -20.24 -31.44 -6.72
C SER A 412 -19.34 -30.28 -7.17
N LEU A 413 -18.02 -30.43 -7.02
CA LEU A 413 -17.04 -29.39 -7.34
C LEU A 413 -16.67 -29.44 -8.83
N ARG A 414 -16.08 -28.33 -9.30
CA ARG A 414 -15.68 -28.16 -10.69
C ARG A 414 -14.25 -27.63 -10.78
N LEU A 415 -13.43 -28.30 -11.58
CA LEU A 415 -12.26 -27.74 -12.24
C LEU A 415 -12.69 -27.27 -13.63
N SER A 416 -12.50 -25.99 -13.93
CA SER A 416 -12.74 -25.43 -15.26
C SER A 416 -11.47 -24.78 -15.76
N ILE A 417 -11.02 -25.18 -16.94
CA ILE A 417 -9.87 -24.60 -17.61
C ILE A 417 -10.33 -24.18 -19.00
N ASN A 418 -10.03 -22.94 -19.35
CA ASN A 418 -10.08 -22.39 -20.70
C ASN A 418 -8.67 -21.87 -20.98
N ALA A 419 -7.93 -22.53 -21.87
CA ALA A 419 -6.57 -22.11 -22.19
C ALA A 419 -6.63 -20.91 -23.15
N GLY A 420 -7.39 -21.01 -24.25
CA GLY A 420 -7.81 -19.86 -25.04
C GLY A 420 -7.22 -19.88 -26.44
N ASP A 421 -6.71 -18.75 -26.93
CA ASP A 421 -6.01 -18.68 -28.22
C ASP A 421 -4.50 -18.71 -27.98
N GLY A 422 -3.76 -19.60 -28.62
CA GLY A 422 -2.31 -19.77 -28.41
C GLY A 422 -1.91 -21.23 -28.47
N SER A 423 -0.62 -21.53 -28.39
CA SER A 423 -0.16 -22.92 -28.21
C SER A 423 0.07 -23.17 -26.72
N ASP A 424 -0.96 -23.67 -26.05
CA ASP A 424 -1.02 -23.74 -24.60
C ASP A 424 -0.54 -25.07 -24.05
N ILE A 425 -0.07 -25.06 -22.80
CA ILE A 425 0.30 -26.25 -22.06
C ILE A 425 -0.50 -26.30 -20.76
N VAL A 426 -1.33 -27.33 -20.61
CA VAL A 426 -2.08 -27.63 -19.39
C VAL A 426 -1.58 -28.95 -18.81
N SER A 427 -1.08 -28.93 -17.58
CA SER A 427 -0.59 -30.11 -16.85
C SER A 427 -1.37 -30.29 -15.55
N LEU A 428 -2.05 -31.42 -15.39
CA LEU A 428 -2.66 -31.84 -14.13
C LEU A 428 -1.80 -32.93 -13.50
N GLY A 429 -1.03 -32.58 -12.48
CA GLY A 429 0.06 -33.43 -11.99
C GLY A 429 -0.36 -34.60 -11.11
N ALA A 430 0.54 -35.57 -10.97
CA ALA A 430 0.29 -36.89 -10.34
C ALA A 430 -0.11 -36.84 -8.86
N THR A 431 0.13 -35.72 -8.18
CA THR A 431 -0.22 -35.54 -6.76
C THR A 431 -1.67 -35.08 -6.58
N ALA A 432 -2.34 -34.61 -7.63
CA ALA A 432 -3.70 -34.11 -7.54
C ALA A 432 -4.73 -35.25 -7.64
N SER A 433 -5.72 -35.23 -6.74
CA SER A 433 -6.95 -35.99 -6.84
C SER A 433 -8.14 -35.04 -7.06
N ILE A 434 -8.77 -35.14 -8.24
CA ILE A 434 -9.84 -34.25 -8.67
C ILE A 434 -11.18 -34.98 -8.57
N GLY A 435 -11.99 -34.52 -7.62
CA GLY A 435 -13.39 -34.85 -7.49
C GLY A 435 -14.29 -34.06 -8.45
N GLY A 436 -15.48 -34.61 -8.70
CA GLY A 436 -16.54 -33.88 -9.41
C GLY A 436 -16.31 -33.74 -10.92
N LEU A 437 -16.63 -32.58 -11.47
CA LEU A 437 -16.55 -32.34 -12.92
C LEU A 437 -15.24 -31.63 -13.28
N THR A 438 -14.51 -32.18 -14.25
CA THR A 438 -13.38 -31.50 -14.88
C THR A 438 -13.77 -31.11 -16.30
N ASN A 439 -13.68 -29.83 -16.63
CA ASN A 439 -13.94 -29.31 -17.97
C ASN A 439 -12.74 -28.52 -18.46
N ILE A 440 -12.12 -28.99 -19.53
CA ILE A 440 -10.94 -28.38 -20.15
C ILE A 440 -11.32 -28.01 -21.58
N LEU A 441 -11.14 -26.74 -21.91
CA LEU A 441 -11.19 -26.22 -23.27
C LEU A 441 -9.77 -25.74 -23.58
N LEU A 442 -9.10 -26.33 -24.56
CA LEU A 442 -7.76 -25.91 -24.94
C LEU A 442 -7.85 -24.69 -25.85
N GLY A 443 -8.63 -24.77 -26.92
CA GLY A 443 -9.10 -23.59 -27.65
C GLY A 443 -8.54 -23.53 -29.06
N ALA A 444 -7.83 -22.47 -29.43
CA ALA A 444 -7.28 -22.32 -30.78
C ALA A 444 -5.76 -22.26 -30.75
N GLY A 445 -5.09 -23.17 -31.45
CA GLY A 445 -3.65 -23.28 -31.56
C GLY A 445 -3.22 -24.73 -31.37
N ASN A 446 -1.93 -24.99 -31.21
CA ASN A 446 -1.46 -26.38 -31.07
C ASN A 446 -1.23 -26.66 -29.58
N ASP A 447 -2.24 -27.21 -28.92
CA ASP A 447 -2.24 -27.29 -27.46
C ASP A 447 -1.70 -28.63 -26.96
N THR A 448 -1.23 -28.64 -25.71
CA THR A 448 -0.79 -29.84 -25.02
C THR A 448 -1.48 -29.98 -23.67
N LEU A 449 -2.22 -31.07 -23.49
CA LEU A 449 -2.80 -31.47 -22.21
C LEU A 449 -2.07 -32.70 -21.66
N ILE A 450 -1.52 -32.60 -20.45
CA ILE A 450 -0.90 -33.70 -19.71
C ILE A 450 -1.78 -34.03 -18.50
N LEU A 451 -2.25 -35.26 -18.43
CA LEU A 451 -3.11 -35.78 -17.36
C LEU A 451 -2.37 -36.87 -16.58
N ALA A 452 -1.81 -36.49 -15.44
CA ALA A 452 -1.18 -37.42 -14.50
C ALA A 452 -2.01 -37.62 -13.21
N SER A 453 -2.99 -36.75 -12.95
CA SER A 453 -3.88 -36.75 -11.79
C SER A 453 -4.97 -37.81 -11.81
N ASP A 454 -5.50 -38.14 -10.63
CA ASP A 454 -6.70 -38.96 -10.50
C ASP A 454 -7.98 -38.14 -10.72
N HIS A 455 -8.92 -38.66 -11.52
CA HIS A 455 -10.24 -38.08 -11.78
C HIS A 455 -11.35 -39.06 -11.37
N THR A 456 -12.00 -38.78 -10.24
CA THR A 456 -13.07 -39.64 -9.70
C THR A 456 -14.45 -39.33 -10.27
N GLY A 457 -14.63 -38.17 -10.89
CA GLY A 457 -15.86 -37.83 -11.62
C GLY A 457 -15.66 -37.78 -13.14
N GLN A 458 -16.41 -36.92 -13.82
CA GLN A 458 -16.41 -36.83 -15.29
C GLN A 458 -15.38 -35.81 -15.76
N LEU A 459 -14.42 -36.27 -16.55
CA LEU A 459 -13.51 -35.46 -17.35
C LEU A 459 -14.13 -35.18 -18.72
N THR A 460 -14.17 -33.90 -19.10
CA THR A 460 -14.50 -33.43 -20.44
C THR A 460 -13.35 -32.58 -20.96
N VAL A 461 -12.89 -32.88 -22.17
CA VAL A 461 -11.83 -32.14 -22.87
C VAL A 461 -12.34 -31.81 -24.27
N ASP A 462 -12.15 -30.56 -24.69
CA ASP A 462 -12.29 -30.09 -26.06
C ASP A 462 -10.95 -29.46 -26.48
N GLY A 463 -10.25 -30.06 -27.44
CA GLY A 463 -8.98 -29.53 -27.94
C GLY A 463 -9.21 -28.26 -28.75
N GLY A 464 -10.20 -28.29 -29.65
CA GLY A 464 -10.68 -27.10 -30.35
C GLY A 464 -10.13 -27.04 -31.76
N ALA A 465 -9.36 -26.02 -32.12
CA ALA A 465 -8.82 -25.84 -33.46
C ALA A 465 -7.29 -25.78 -33.43
N GLY A 466 -6.63 -26.56 -34.27
CA GLY A 466 -5.19 -26.74 -34.33
C GLY A 466 -4.81 -28.19 -34.07
N SER A 467 -3.52 -28.50 -34.06
CA SER A 467 -3.01 -29.86 -33.87
C SER A 467 -2.70 -30.10 -32.40
N ASP A 468 -3.64 -30.72 -31.71
CA ASP A 468 -3.61 -30.85 -30.25
C ASP A 468 -3.00 -32.17 -29.79
N THR A 469 -2.37 -32.15 -28.63
CA THR A 469 -1.78 -33.34 -27.99
C THR A 469 -2.40 -33.57 -26.61
N VAL A 470 -2.98 -34.74 -26.39
CA VAL A 470 -3.50 -35.16 -25.06
C VAL A 470 -2.74 -36.40 -24.58
N ILE A 471 -2.05 -36.28 -23.46
CA ILE A 471 -1.25 -37.34 -22.84
C ILE A 471 -1.90 -37.79 -21.54
N PHE A 472 -2.19 -39.09 -21.44
CA PHE A 472 -2.63 -39.75 -20.22
C PHE A 472 -1.44 -40.50 -19.62
N GLU A 473 -0.93 -40.04 -18.48
CA GLU A 473 0.21 -40.64 -17.82
C GLU A 473 -0.17 -41.90 -17.02
N ALA A 474 0.80 -42.79 -16.83
CA ALA A 474 0.60 -44.07 -16.13
C ALA A 474 0.04 -43.94 -14.69
N THR A 475 0.19 -42.76 -14.08
CA THR A 475 -0.29 -42.46 -12.73
C THR A 475 -1.78 -42.10 -12.68
N ALA A 476 -2.38 -41.73 -13.81
CA ALA A 476 -3.74 -41.22 -13.83
C ALA A 476 -4.80 -42.33 -13.72
N THR A 477 -5.75 -42.17 -12.80
CA THR A 477 -6.99 -42.98 -12.75
C THR A 477 -8.19 -42.15 -13.17
N ILE A 478 -8.84 -42.47 -14.29
CA ILE A 478 -9.94 -41.67 -14.86
C ILE A 478 -11.24 -42.48 -14.85
N THR A 479 -12.22 -42.07 -14.06
CA THR A 479 -13.48 -42.82 -13.88
C THR A 479 -14.51 -42.56 -14.99
N GLY A 480 -14.52 -41.38 -15.58
CA GLY A 480 -15.41 -41.05 -16.70
C GLY A 480 -14.76 -40.02 -17.60
N MET A 481 -14.80 -40.26 -18.91
CA MET A 481 -14.07 -39.44 -19.88
C MET A 481 -14.88 -39.20 -21.16
N ASN A 482 -14.85 -37.94 -21.61
CA ASN A 482 -15.32 -37.51 -22.92
C ASN A 482 -14.32 -36.52 -23.49
N VAL A 483 -13.45 -36.98 -24.39
CA VAL A 483 -12.44 -36.15 -25.06
C VAL A 483 -12.84 -35.97 -26.52
N ASN A 484 -12.91 -34.71 -26.95
CA ASN A 484 -12.98 -34.29 -28.34
C ASN A 484 -11.68 -33.56 -28.67
N LEU A 485 -10.89 -34.05 -29.61
CA LEU A 485 -9.62 -33.39 -29.97
C LEU A 485 -9.90 -32.18 -30.87
N GLY A 486 -10.81 -32.30 -31.84
CA GLY A 486 -11.41 -31.12 -32.46
C GLY A 486 -11.08 -31.02 -33.93
N ALA A 487 -10.42 -29.96 -34.37
CA ALA A 487 -10.08 -29.73 -35.77
C ALA A 487 -8.58 -29.53 -35.95
N GLY A 488 -7.93 -30.45 -36.64
CA GLY A 488 -6.50 -30.44 -36.90
C GLY A 488 -5.98 -31.88 -36.92
N ASP A 489 -4.68 -32.05 -37.07
CA ASP A 489 -4.08 -33.38 -37.00
C ASP A 489 -3.67 -33.64 -35.54
N ASP A 490 -4.53 -34.33 -34.80
CA ASP A 490 -4.43 -34.45 -33.34
C ASP A 490 -3.72 -35.73 -32.87
N LEU A 491 -3.18 -35.72 -31.65
CA LEU A 491 -2.46 -36.83 -31.04
C LEU A 491 -2.96 -37.15 -29.63
N ALA A 492 -3.46 -38.37 -29.42
CA ALA A 492 -3.76 -38.90 -28.10
C ALA A 492 -2.77 -39.99 -27.69
N ILE A 493 -2.13 -39.83 -26.52
CA ILE A 493 -1.15 -40.76 -25.99
C ILE A 493 -1.66 -41.36 -24.67
N ASP A 494 -1.71 -42.69 -24.57
CA ASP A 494 -1.89 -43.42 -23.32
C ASP A 494 -0.57 -44.10 -22.90
N ASN A 495 0.02 -43.61 -21.82
CA ASN A 495 1.23 -44.17 -21.20
C ASN A 495 0.93 -45.23 -20.14
N GLY A 496 -0.29 -45.79 -20.11
CA GLY A 496 -0.71 -46.83 -19.18
C GLY A 496 -1.63 -46.33 -18.07
N ALA A 497 -2.44 -45.30 -18.35
CA ALA A 497 -3.44 -44.78 -17.42
C ALA A 497 -4.54 -45.82 -17.13
N VAL A 498 -5.19 -45.69 -15.97
CA VAL A 498 -6.29 -46.58 -15.57
C VAL A 498 -7.64 -45.92 -15.88
N PHE A 499 -8.32 -46.39 -16.92
CA PHE A 499 -9.67 -45.92 -17.26
C PHE A 499 -10.75 -46.77 -16.58
N GLY A 500 -11.46 -46.19 -15.62
CA GLY A 500 -12.62 -46.74 -14.93
C GLY A 500 -13.97 -46.34 -15.54
N GLY A 501 -15.06 -46.72 -14.87
CA GLY A 501 -16.45 -46.36 -15.19
C GLY A 501 -16.98 -46.75 -16.58
N THR A 502 -18.14 -46.19 -16.94
CA THR A 502 -18.93 -46.61 -18.12
C THR A 502 -18.78 -45.69 -19.33
N THR A 503 -18.34 -44.44 -19.15
CA THR A 503 -18.21 -43.46 -20.23
C THR A 503 -16.73 -43.25 -20.56
N LYS A 504 -16.31 -43.71 -21.73
CA LYS A 504 -14.93 -43.61 -22.23
C LYS A 504 -14.95 -43.28 -23.71
N ILE A 505 -15.04 -41.99 -24.01
CA ILE A 505 -15.16 -41.49 -25.38
C ILE A 505 -13.91 -40.69 -25.72
N LEU A 506 -13.30 -41.01 -26.85
CA LEU A 506 -12.33 -40.18 -27.55
C LEU A 506 -12.84 -39.99 -28.98
N ASN A 507 -12.95 -38.75 -29.38
CA ASN A 507 -13.31 -38.33 -30.73
C ASN A 507 -12.15 -37.48 -31.26
N GLY A 508 -11.49 -37.93 -32.32
CA GLY A 508 -10.44 -37.15 -32.98
C GLY A 508 -10.99 -35.89 -33.65
N GLY A 509 -12.26 -35.93 -34.09
CA GLY A 509 -12.87 -34.76 -34.71
C GLY A 509 -12.58 -34.70 -36.22
N SER A 510 -12.02 -33.62 -36.74
CA SER A 510 -11.70 -33.45 -38.16
C SER A 510 -10.22 -33.26 -38.40
N GLY A 511 -9.64 -34.09 -39.26
CA GLY A 511 -8.22 -34.06 -39.62
C GLY A 511 -7.68 -35.48 -39.66
N ILE A 512 -6.36 -35.63 -39.59
CA ILE A 512 -5.68 -36.93 -39.49
C ILE A 512 -5.24 -37.12 -38.04
N ASP A 513 -6.07 -37.83 -37.29
CA ASP A 513 -5.87 -38.01 -35.86
C ASP A 513 -5.10 -39.30 -35.58
N THR A 514 -4.24 -39.30 -34.57
CA THR A 514 -3.46 -40.46 -34.15
C THR A 514 -3.71 -40.78 -32.69
N ALA A 515 -3.80 -42.06 -32.35
CA ALA A 515 -3.82 -42.49 -30.95
C ALA A 515 -2.97 -43.75 -30.72
N ASN A 516 -2.27 -43.83 -29.59
CA ASN A 516 -1.55 -45.06 -29.21
C ASN A 516 -2.26 -45.84 -28.08
N ALA A 517 -2.14 -47.18 -28.12
CA ALA A 517 -2.39 -48.08 -26.99
C ALA A 517 -3.75 -48.02 -26.25
N LEU A 518 -4.83 -47.52 -26.86
CA LEU A 518 -6.16 -47.37 -26.20
C LEU A 518 -6.99 -48.67 -26.10
N GLY A 519 -6.46 -49.72 -25.49
CA GLY A 519 -7.05 -51.08 -25.44
C GLY A 519 -8.48 -51.23 -24.88
N PHE A 520 -9.14 -50.15 -24.43
CA PHE A 520 -10.44 -50.17 -23.76
C PHE A 520 -11.40 -49.03 -24.14
N LEU A 521 -11.12 -48.28 -25.21
CA LEU A 521 -11.89 -47.08 -25.55
C LEU A 521 -12.95 -47.31 -26.63
N THR A 522 -14.12 -46.67 -26.48
CA THR A 522 -15.10 -46.58 -27.57
C THR A 522 -14.72 -45.38 -28.44
N VAL A 523 -13.98 -45.64 -29.52
CA VAL A 523 -13.65 -44.62 -30.53
C VAL A 523 -14.86 -44.42 -31.44
N THR A 524 -15.52 -43.27 -31.36
CA THR A 524 -16.84 -43.05 -32.01
C THR A 524 -16.78 -42.46 -33.42
N LYS A 525 -15.59 -42.16 -33.99
CA LYS A 525 -15.47 -41.61 -35.36
C LYS A 525 -14.32 -42.21 -36.17
N VAL A 526 -14.56 -42.30 -37.49
CA VAL A 526 -13.65 -42.78 -38.55
C VAL A 526 -12.59 -41.71 -38.82
N GLY A 527 -11.31 -42.01 -38.56
CA GLY A 527 -10.20 -41.08 -38.80
C GLY A 527 -8.96 -41.30 -37.92
N ILE A 528 -9.12 -41.92 -36.74
CA ILE A 528 -8.00 -42.20 -35.84
C ILE A 528 -7.18 -43.40 -36.32
N GLU A 529 -5.91 -43.19 -36.65
CA GLU A 529 -4.93 -44.26 -36.83
C GLU A 529 -4.44 -44.76 -35.46
N ILE A 530 -4.71 -46.04 -35.15
CA ILE A 530 -4.29 -46.66 -33.89
C ILE A 530 -2.97 -47.39 -34.10
N PHE A 531 -1.92 -46.96 -33.39
CA PHE A 531 -0.64 -47.66 -33.32
C PHE A 531 -0.56 -48.46 -32.00
N VAL A 532 -0.18 -49.74 -32.11
CA VAL A 532 -0.09 -50.69 -30.99
C VAL A 532 1.33 -50.79 -30.47
#